data_AF-A0A1F2Y6G5-F1
#
_entry.id   AF-A0A1F2Y6G5-F1
#
_cell.length_a   1.000
_cell.length_b   1.000
_cell.length_c   1.000
_cell.angle_alpha   90.00
_cell.angle_beta   90.00
_cell.angle_gamma   90.00
#
_symmetry.space_group_name_H-M   'P 1'
#
loop_
_entity.id
_entity.type
_entity.pdbx_description
1 polymer ?
#
loop_
_entity_poly.entity_id
_entity_poly.type
_entity_poly.pdbx_seq_one_letter_code
_entity_poly.pdbx_strand_id
1 'polypeptide(L)'
;MNEYNQRAASALEFEEDVRVERSLVGVLRARDGHLHQAAAGPIAASGSVSILQGGCGPVVANGGVTIRQGGCGPMIANGDVSIEQGGTQSIIAAGGATIGDHAYVGLVLSPKVTVEDGAKVLMSTPQALAFGAGVGTAIALLIRLFRR
;
A
#
# COMPACT_ATOMS: atom_id res chain seq x y z
N MET A 1 -35.63 9.05 7.90
CA MET A 1 -34.18 9.00 8.19
C MET A 1 -33.81 7.53 8.16
N ASN A 2 -33.52 7.04 6.95
CA ASN A 2 -33.80 5.67 6.52
C ASN A 2 -32.58 4.75 6.64
N GLU A 3 -32.84 3.45 6.81
CA GLU A 3 -31.93 2.29 6.88
C GLU A 3 -30.79 2.26 5.84
N TYR A 4 -30.85 3.09 4.79
CA TYR A 4 -29.77 3.23 3.80
C TYR A 4 -28.44 3.71 4.41
N ASN A 5 -28.49 4.51 5.48
CA ASN A 5 -27.28 5.03 6.15
C ASN A 5 -26.60 4.00 7.07
N GLN A 6 -27.22 2.86 7.36
CA GLN A 6 -26.63 1.84 8.25
C GLN A 6 -25.71 0.84 7.53
N ARG A 7 -25.75 0.76 6.20
CA ARG A 7 -24.84 -0.10 5.42
C ARG A 7 -23.44 0.47 5.25
N ALA A 8 -23.24 1.76 5.54
CA ALA A 8 -21.97 2.46 5.33
C ALA A 8 -20.97 2.34 6.50
N ALA A 9 -21.37 1.78 7.65
CA ALA A 9 -20.59 1.85 8.90
C ALA A 9 -20.41 0.49 9.61
N SER A 10 -20.71 -0.64 8.97
CA SER A 10 -20.47 -1.97 9.54
C SER A 10 -19.04 -2.42 9.27
N ALA A 11 -18.30 -2.79 10.32
CA ALA A 11 -17.14 -3.65 10.16
C ALA A 11 -17.62 -4.96 9.54
N LEU A 12 -17.19 -5.25 8.31
CA LEU A 12 -17.51 -6.50 7.64
C LEU A 12 -16.40 -7.47 8.00
N GLU A 13 -16.72 -8.44 8.85
CA GLU A 13 -15.86 -9.58 9.18
C GLU A 13 -16.36 -10.80 8.41
N PHE A 14 -15.58 -11.22 7.42
CA PHE A 14 -15.84 -12.47 6.71
C PHE A 14 -14.58 -13.34 6.67
N GLU A 15 -14.77 -14.63 6.91
CA GLU A 15 -13.75 -15.68 6.71
C GLU A 15 -13.67 -16.13 5.24
N GLU A 16 -14.33 -15.39 4.35
CA GLU A 16 -14.53 -15.68 2.93
C GLU A 16 -14.07 -14.49 2.06
N ASP A 17 -14.14 -14.68 0.74
CA ASP A 17 -13.79 -13.67 -0.26
C ASP A 17 -14.88 -12.58 -0.32
N VAL A 18 -14.47 -11.33 -0.18
CA VAL A 18 -15.39 -10.19 -0.08
C VAL A 18 -15.23 -9.32 -1.30
N ARG A 19 -16.33 -9.12 -2.03
CA ARG A 19 -16.40 -8.13 -3.11
C ARG A 19 -17.28 -6.95 -2.70
N VAL A 20 -16.71 -5.76 -2.78
CA VAL A 20 -17.40 -4.50 -2.54
C VAL A 20 -17.49 -3.75 -3.85
N GLU A 21 -18.72 -3.52 -4.32
CA GLU A 21 -18.99 -2.81 -5.57
C GLU A 21 -19.76 -1.53 -5.28
N ARG A 22 -19.30 -0.39 -5.82
CA ARG A 22 -20.05 0.90 -5.78
C ARG A 22 -20.56 1.27 -4.39
N SER A 23 -19.73 1.00 -3.36
CA SER A 23 -20.12 1.15 -1.96
C SER A 23 -18.95 1.66 -1.11
N LEU A 24 -19.29 2.07 0.11
CA LEU A 24 -18.36 2.51 1.13
C LEU A 24 -18.45 1.56 2.32
N VAL A 25 -17.31 1.01 2.73
CA VAL A 25 -17.18 0.09 3.86
C VAL A 25 -16.27 0.71 4.92
N GLY A 26 -16.70 0.71 6.18
CA GLY A 26 -15.91 1.27 7.27
C GLY A 26 -14.61 0.50 7.52
N VAL A 27 -14.69 -0.82 7.72
CA VAL A 27 -13.55 -1.73 7.88
C VAL A 27 -13.83 -3.01 7.12
N LEU A 28 -12.84 -3.51 6.38
CA LEU A 28 -12.95 -4.77 5.64
C LEU A 28 -11.99 -5.80 6.20
N ARG A 29 -12.53 -6.91 6.71
CA ARG A 29 -11.77 -8.12 7.00
C ARG A 29 -12.27 -9.24 6.11
N ALA A 30 -11.34 -9.87 5.38
CA ALA A 30 -11.66 -10.87 4.37
C ALA A 30 -10.57 -11.93 4.26
N ARG A 31 -10.85 -13.04 3.57
CA ARG A 31 -9.79 -13.85 2.97
C ARG A 31 -9.17 -13.07 1.81
N ASP A 32 -9.90 -12.93 0.71
CA ASP A 32 -9.55 -12.06 -0.40
C ASP A 32 -10.47 -10.84 -0.45
N GLY A 33 -9.91 -9.64 -0.64
CA GLY A 33 -10.67 -8.39 -0.69
C GLY A 33 -10.68 -7.78 -2.09
N HIS A 34 -11.87 -7.61 -2.68
CA HIS A 34 -12.03 -7.03 -4.02
C HIS A 34 -12.87 -5.75 -3.97
N LEU A 35 -12.25 -4.60 -4.22
CA LEU A 35 -12.91 -3.31 -4.34
C LEU A 35 -13.09 -2.94 -5.81
N HIS A 36 -14.32 -2.70 -6.23
CA HIS A 36 -14.65 -2.23 -7.58
C HIS A 36 -15.51 -0.96 -7.50
N GLN A 37 -14.99 0.18 -7.95
CA GLN A 37 -15.69 1.46 -7.85
C GLN A 37 -16.15 1.77 -6.42
N ALA A 38 -15.37 1.32 -5.44
CA ALA A 38 -15.74 1.29 -4.04
C ALA A 38 -14.61 1.84 -3.17
N ALA A 39 -14.95 2.22 -1.94
CA ALA A 39 -13.95 2.56 -0.95
C ALA A 39 -14.12 1.77 0.34
N ALA A 40 -13.00 1.45 0.98
CA ALA A 40 -12.98 0.89 2.33
C ALA A 40 -12.14 1.79 3.25
N GLY A 41 -12.37 1.71 4.56
CA GLY A 41 -11.37 2.15 5.53
C GLY A 41 -10.20 1.14 5.57
N PRO A 42 -9.68 0.81 6.76
CA PRO A 42 -8.63 -0.20 6.87
C PRO A 42 -9.09 -1.56 6.33
N ILE A 43 -8.16 -2.25 5.68
CA ILE A 43 -8.35 -3.62 5.19
C ILE A 43 -7.35 -4.56 5.85
N ALA A 44 -7.85 -5.68 6.38
CA ALA A 44 -7.02 -6.80 6.78
C ALA A 44 -7.46 -8.06 6.02
N ALA A 45 -6.58 -8.59 5.17
CA ALA A 45 -6.84 -9.76 4.35
C ALA A 45 -5.88 -10.91 4.70
N SER A 46 -6.41 -12.11 4.92
CA SER A 46 -5.57 -13.31 5.10
C SER A 46 -5.03 -13.86 3.76
N GLY A 47 -5.59 -13.39 2.65
CA GLY A 47 -5.11 -13.56 1.29
C GLY A 47 -4.76 -12.21 0.66
N SER A 48 -5.23 -11.98 -0.56
CA SER A 48 -4.86 -10.86 -1.42
C SER A 48 -5.92 -9.75 -1.44
N VAL A 49 -5.51 -8.56 -1.86
CA VAL A 49 -6.43 -7.44 -2.07
C VAL A 49 -6.31 -6.92 -3.51
N SER A 50 -7.44 -6.73 -4.19
CA SER A 50 -7.49 -6.08 -5.50
C SER A 50 -8.39 -4.84 -5.45
N ILE A 51 -7.88 -3.72 -5.92
CA ILE A 51 -8.61 -2.46 -5.99
C ILE A 51 -8.67 -2.02 -7.44
N LEU A 52 -9.88 -1.88 -7.97
CA LEU A 52 -10.15 -1.35 -9.30
C LEU A 52 -11.06 -0.13 -9.18
N GLN A 53 -10.59 1.02 -9.65
CA GLN A 53 -11.35 2.28 -9.60
C GLN A 53 -11.82 2.65 -8.19
N GLY A 54 -11.02 2.36 -7.18
CA GLY A 54 -11.43 2.47 -5.78
C GLY A 54 -10.34 3.00 -4.88
N GLY A 55 -10.61 2.99 -3.58
CA GLY A 55 -9.57 3.31 -2.62
C GLY A 55 -9.75 2.74 -1.23
N CYS A 56 -8.68 2.78 -0.46
CA CYS A 56 -8.69 2.26 0.90
C CYS A 56 -7.87 3.09 1.88
N GLY A 57 -8.16 2.90 3.17
CA GLY A 57 -7.24 3.24 4.25
C GLY A 57 -6.00 2.33 4.23
N PRO A 58 -5.34 2.09 5.36
CA PRO A 58 -4.20 1.16 5.39
C PRO A 58 -4.61 -0.27 5.01
N VAL A 59 -3.70 -1.01 4.35
CA VAL A 59 -3.91 -2.42 3.99
C VAL A 59 -2.87 -3.30 4.65
N VAL A 60 -3.31 -4.41 5.23
CA VAL A 60 -2.47 -5.54 5.59
C VAL A 60 -2.99 -6.77 4.84
N ALA A 61 -2.16 -7.38 4.01
CA ALA A 61 -2.48 -8.57 3.23
C ALA A 61 -1.40 -9.65 3.43
N ASN A 62 -1.82 -10.87 3.77
CA ASN A 62 -0.92 -12.02 3.81
C ASN A 62 -0.62 -12.60 2.41
N GLY A 63 -1.36 -12.16 1.39
CA GLY A 63 -1.09 -12.38 -0.02
C GLY A 63 -0.52 -11.15 -0.70
N GLY A 64 -0.83 -10.99 -1.99
CA GLY A 64 -0.43 -9.85 -2.79
C GLY A 64 -1.45 -8.72 -2.77
N VAL A 65 -1.07 -7.55 -3.29
CA VAL A 65 -2.01 -6.44 -3.48
C VAL A 65 -1.88 -5.86 -4.88
N THR A 66 -3.01 -5.69 -5.56
CA THR A 66 -3.07 -5.05 -6.88
C THR A 66 -3.96 -3.81 -6.83
N ILE A 67 -3.47 -2.69 -7.34
CA ILE A 67 -4.24 -1.45 -7.50
C ILE A 67 -4.25 -1.07 -8.98
N ARG A 68 -5.44 -0.85 -9.53
CA ARG A 68 -5.65 -0.30 -10.86
C ARG A 68 -6.59 0.90 -10.75
N GLN A 69 -6.15 2.07 -11.19
CA GLN A 69 -6.96 3.30 -11.16
C GLN A 69 -7.46 3.63 -9.75
N GLY A 70 -6.60 3.54 -8.74
CA GLY A 70 -7.02 3.64 -7.34
C GLY A 70 -5.94 4.14 -6.41
N GLY A 71 -6.29 4.30 -5.14
CA GLY A 71 -5.37 4.80 -4.13
C GLY A 71 -5.56 4.10 -2.79
N CYS A 72 -4.47 3.90 -2.07
CA CYS A 72 -4.56 3.32 -0.73
C CYS A 72 -3.64 4.04 0.26
N GLY A 73 -3.95 3.92 1.54
CA GLY A 73 -3.03 4.28 2.61
C GLY A 73 -1.77 3.39 2.61
N PRO A 74 -0.94 3.47 3.66
CA PRO A 74 0.21 2.59 3.80
C PRO A 74 -0.19 1.12 3.68
N MET A 75 0.62 0.33 3.01
CA MET A 75 0.32 -1.08 2.78
C MET A 75 1.46 -2.01 3.13
N ILE A 76 1.08 -3.14 3.72
CA ILE A 76 1.94 -4.27 4.01
C ILE A 76 1.38 -5.47 3.26
N ALA A 77 2.19 -6.09 2.41
CA ALA A 77 1.86 -7.30 1.70
C ALA A 77 2.94 -8.35 1.91
N ASN A 78 2.54 -9.58 2.26
CA ASN A 78 3.49 -10.69 2.34
C ASN A 78 3.80 -11.30 0.95
N GLY A 79 3.00 -10.97 -0.07
CA GLY A 79 3.24 -11.29 -1.48
C GLY A 79 3.74 -10.09 -2.29
N ASP A 80 3.48 -10.15 -3.59
CA ASP A 80 3.82 -9.08 -4.54
C ASP A 80 2.82 -7.91 -4.47
N VAL A 81 3.32 -6.71 -4.76
CA VAL A 81 2.49 -5.52 -4.93
C VAL A 81 2.60 -5.00 -6.35
N SER A 82 1.47 -4.68 -6.98
CA SER A 82 1.39 -4.04 -8.29
C SER A 82 0.45 -2.85 -8.26
N ILE A 83 0.87 -1.70 -8.80
CA ILE A 83 0.06 -0.48 -8.87
C ILE A 83 0.14 0.07 -10.29
N GLU A 84 -1.01 0.31 -10.92
CA GLU A 84 -1.15 0.92 -12.23
C GLU A 84 -2.15 2.08 -12.15
N GLN A 85 -1.78 3.25 -12.68
CA GLN A 85 -2.59 4.47 -12.66
C GLN A 85 -3.15 4.80 -11.25
N GLY A 86 -2.31 4.66 -10.23
CA GLY A 86 -2.76 4.75 -8.84
C GLY A 86 -1.68 5.19 -7.89
N GLY A 87 -1.89 5.03 -6.59
CA GLY A 87 -0.83 5.33 -5.65
C GLY A 87 -1.04 4.92 -4.21
N THR A 88 0.04 4.94 -3.46
CA THR A 88 0.05 4.72 -2.01
C THR A 88 1.14 5.55 -1.35
N GLN A 89 0.95 5.85 -0.06
CA GLN A 89 1.98 6.52 0.73
C GLN A 89 3.24 5.67 0.86
N SER A 90 3.11 4.38 1.15
CA SER A 90 4.26 3.49 1.33
C SER A 90 3.91 2.03 1.16
N ILE A 91 4.85 1.27 0.61
CA ILE A 91 4.77 -0.18 0.40
C ILE A 91 5.83 -0.87 1.25
N ILE A 92 5.41 -1.88 2.01
CA ILE A 92 6.27 -2.94 2.50
C ILE A 92 5.79 -4.23 1.86
N ALA A 93 6.59 -4.82 0.97
CA ALA A 93 6.28 -6.07 0.29
C ALA A 93 7.37 -7.11 0.57
N ALA A 94 6.99 -8.29 1.04
CA ALA A 94 7.93 -9.40 1.19
C ALA A 94 8.23 -10.10 -0.17
N GLY A 95 7.34 -9.97 -1.15
CA GLY A 95 7.60 -10.30 -2.55
C GLY A 95 8.26 -9.13 -3.30
N GLY A 96 7.94 -8.96 -4.58
CA GLY A 96 8.31 -7.81 -5.40
C GLY A 96 7.31 -6.65 -5.30
N ALA A 97 7.73 -5.46 -5.72
CA ALA A 97 6.88 -4.31 -5.93
C ALA A 97 7.04 -3.78 -7.37
N THR A 98 5.94 -3.76 -8.12
CA THR A 98 5.87 -3.19 -9.48
C THR A 98 5.06 -1.91 -9.46
N ILE A 99 5.71 -0.80 -9.76
CA ILE A 99 5.08 0.52 -9.85
C ILE A 99 4.94 0.83 -11.33
N GLY A 100 3.76 0.54 -11.86
CA GLY A 100 3.43 0.61 -13.27
C GLY A 100 3.05 2.00 -13.76
N ASP A 101 2.65 2.09 -15.01
CA ASP A 101 2.29 3.33 -15.71
C ASP A 101 1.50 4.34 -14.86
N HIS A 102 1.97 5.59 -14.83
CA HIS A 102 1.38 6.71 -14.08
C HIS A 102 1.09 6.43 -12.59
N ALA A 103 1.77 5.44 -11.98
CA ALA A 103 1.63 5.16 -10.55
C ALA A 103 2.60 5.99 -9.70
N TYR A 104 2.17 6.31 -8.48
CA TYR A 104 2.94 7.10 -7.52
C TYR A 104 3.05 6.39 -6.18
N VAL A 105 4.28 6.26 -5.67
CA VAL A 105 4.53 5.72 -4.33
C VAL A 105 5.52 6.61 -3.57
N GLY A 106 5.21 6.93 -2.31
CA GLY A 106 6.14 7.69 -1.48
C GLY A 106 7.41 6.88 -1.15
N LEU A 107 7.24 5.72 -0.54
CA LEU A 107 8.35 4.85 -0.12
C LEU A 107 8.07 3.40 -0.53
N VAL A 108 9.07 2.71 -1.05
CA VAL A 108 8.96 1.28 -1.33
C VAL A 108 10.07 0.53 -0.61
N LEU A 109 9.69 -0.46 0.19
CA LEU A 109 10.57 -1.46 0.77
C LEU A 109 10.15 -2.84 0.26
N SER A 110 10.99 -3.43 -0.58
CA SER A 110 10.79 -4.76 -1.14
C SER A 110 12.13 -5.36 -1.59
N PRO A 111 12.31 -6.69 -1.55
CA PRO A 111 13.42 -7.39 -2.20
C PRO A 111 13.67 -7.01 -3.66
N LYS A 112 12.61 -6.69 -4.42
CA LYS A 112 12.72 -6.31 -5.83
C LYS A 112 11.72 -5.21 -6.16
N VAL A 113 12.23 -4.08 -6.64
CA VAL A 113 11.40 -2.97 -7.09
C VAL A 113 11.56 -2.79 -8.60
N THR A 114 10.45 -2.83 -9.33
CA THR A 114 10.36 -2.49 -10.75
C THR A 114 9.53 -1.22 -10.88
N VAL A 115 10.05 -0.23 -11.59
CA VAL A 115 9.39 1.06 -11.82
C VAL A 115 9.31 1.23 -13.33
N GLU A 116 8.09 1.32 -13.86
CA GLU A 116 7.85 1.51 -15.30
C GLU A 116 7.95 2.98 -15.70
N ASP A 117 8.01 3.24 -17.01
CA ASP A 117 8.02 4.60 -17.53
C ASP A 117 6.73 5.33 -17.12
N GLY A 118 6.86 6.60 -16.69
CA GLY A 118 5.75 7.40 -16.18
C GLY A 118 5.42 7.17 -14.71
N ALA A 119 5.95 6.12 -14.08
CA ALA A 119 5.82 5.88 -12.65
C ALA A 119 6.79 6.75 -11.84
N LYS A 120 6.43 7.03 -10.57
CA LYS A 120 7.24 7.82 -9.64
C LYS A 120 7.31 7.15 -8.27
N VAL A 121 8.54 6.96 -7.78
CA VAL A 121 8.81 6.56 -6.40
C VAL A 121 9.65 7.67 -5.75
N LEU A 122 9.16 8.32 -4.69
CA LEU A 122 9.92 9.41 -4.06
C LEU A 122 11.21 8.91 -3.40
N MET A 123 11.14 7.78 -2.70
CA MET A 123 12.29 7.17 -2.05
C MET A 123 12.25 5.66 -2.25
N SER A 124 13.11 5.18 -3.16
CA SER A 124 13.32 3.75 -3.39
C SER A 124 14.35 3.16 -2.41
N THR A 125 14.40 1.84 -2.29
CA THR A 125 15.38 1.14 -1.42
C THR A 125 16.83 1.57 -1.65
N PRO A 126 17.34 1.69 -2.91
CA PRO A 126 18.71 2.15 -3.16
C PRO A 126 18.95 3.60 -2.70
N GLN A 127 17.98 4.49 -2.92
CA GLN A 127 18.07 5.89 -2.49
C GLN A 127 18.02 6.01 -0.97
N ALA A 128 17.18 5.22 -0.30
CA ALA A 128 17.10 5.17 1.15
C ALA A 128 18.41 4.68 1.79
N LEU A 129 19.04 3.64 1.20
CA LEU A 129 20.36 3.16 1.64
C LEU A 129 21.44 4.21 1.46
N ALA A 130 21.49 4.87 0.29
CA ALA A 130 22.45 5.94 0.03
C ALA A 130 22.26 7.13 0.99
N PHE A 131 21.01 7.53 1.23
CA PHE A 131 20.67 8.56 2.21
C PHE A 131 21.11 8.17 3.62
N GLY A 132 20.77 6.95 4.07
CA GLY A 132 21.17 6.43 5.38
C GLY A 132 22.69 6.36 5.54
N ALA A 133 23.41 5.89 4.52
CA ALA A 133 24.87 5.87 4.52
C ALA A 133 25.46 7.29 4.60
N GLY A 134 24.91 8.24 3.85
CA GLY A 134 25.36 9.63 3.87
C GLY A 134 25.15 10.31 5.23
N VAL A 135 23.94 10.21 5.78
CA VAL A 135 23.61 10.76 7.10
C VAL A 135 24.43 10.09 8.20
N GLY A 136 24.52 8.76 8.19
CA GLY A 136 25.31 8.00 9.16
C GLY A 136 26.79 8.39 9.14
N THR A 137 27.37 8.55 7.95
CA THR A 137 28.75 9.02 7.80
C THR A 137 28.95 10.43 8.33
N ALA A 138 28.04 11.37 8.01
CA ALA A 138 28.12 12.74 8.49
C ALA A 138 28.06 12.82 10.03
N ILE A 139 27.14 12.08 10.65
CA ILE A 139 27.03 12.00 12.11
C ILE A 139 28.29 11.39 12.73
N ALA A 140 28.81 10.29 12.16
CA ALA A 140 30.01 9.65 12.67
C ALA A 140 31.23 10.59 12.62
N LEU A 141 31.37 11.38 11.55
CA LEU A 141 32.42 12.38 11.41
C LEU A 141 32.27 13.52 12.43
N LEU A 142 31.05 14.01 12.65
CA LEU A 142 30.77 15.03 13.67
C LEU A 142 31.11 14.53 15.08
N ILE A 143 30.67 13.32 15.44
CA ILE A 143 30.99 12.70 16.73
C ILE A 143 32.51 12.55 16.88
N ARG A 144 33.20 12.11 15.81
CA ARG A 144 34.66 11.98 15.83
C ARG A 144 35.38 13.33 16.00
N LEU A 145 34.83 14.40 15.45
CA LEU A 145 35.39 15.75 15.57
C LEU A 145 35.22 16.32 16.97
N PHE A 146 34.07 16.11 17.61
CA PHE A 146 33.78 16.58 18.97
C PHE A 146 34.37 15.72 20.09
N ARG A 147 34.86 14.51 19.79
CA ARG A 147 35.57 13.63 20.73
C ARG A 147 37.10 13.78 20.68
N ARG A 148 37.59 14.81 19.99
CA ARG A 148 38.99 15.26 20.03
C ARG A 148 39.10 16.45 20.97
#